data_AF-A0A4V2XIR3-F1
#
_entry.id   AF-A0A4V2XIR3-F1
#
_cell.length_a   1.000
_cell.length_b   1.000
_cell.length_c   1.000
_cell.angle_alpha   90.00
_cell.angle_beta   90.00
_cell.angle_gamma   90.00
#
_symmetry.space_group_name_H-M   'P 1'
#
loop_
_entity.id
_entity.type
_entity.pdbx_description
1 polymer ?
#
loop_
_entity_poly.entity_id
_entity_poly.type
_entity_poly.pdbx_seq_one_letter_code
_entity_poly.pdbx_strand_id
1 'polypeptide(L)' 'MKDNLDLAASAQQLADAAPTGSIDRAAASSVAITLATTRDITDARKTLDGLTPAEVRTAALDLFDRLSAD' A
#
# COMPACT_ATOMS: atom_id res chain seq x y z
N MET A 1 -7.07 6.95 -15.26
CA MET A 1 -6.00 5.95 -15.10
C MET A 1 -5.10 6.51 -14.02
N LYS A 2 -5.32 6.13 -12.75
CA LYS A 2 -4.43 6.56 -11.66
C LYS A 2 -3.08 5.91 -11.88
N ASP A 3 -2.01 6.69 -11.88
CA ASP A 3 -0.67 6.13 -11.89
C ASP A 3 -0.26 5.69 -10.47
N ASN A 4 0.89 5.03 -10.35
CA ASN A 4 1.37 4.59 -9.04
C ASN A 4 1.55 5.76 -8.05
N LEU A 5 1.82 6.98 -8.52
CA LEU A 5 1.99 8.14 -7.64
C LEU A 5 0.64 8.61 -7.07
N ASP A 6 -0.42 8.60 -7.88
CA ASP A 6 -1.78 8.88 -7.42
C ASP A 6 -2.25 7.86 -6.38
N LEU A 7 -1.95 6.57 -6.62
CA LEU A 7 -2.26 5.49 -5.68
C LEU A 7 -1.41 5.60 -4.40
N ALA A 8 -0.14 5.99 -4.52
CA ALA A 8 0.75 6.21 -3.38
C ALA A 8 0.23 7.35 -2.48
N ALA A 9 -0.22 8.47 -3.09
CA ALA A 9 -0.80 9.59 -2.35
C ALA A 9 -2.08 9.16 -1.62
N SER A 10 -2.94 8.37 -2.26
CA SER A 10 -4.16 7.84 -1.66
C SER A 10 -3.86 6.91 -0.47
N ALA A 11 -2.88 6.02 -0.62
CA ALA A 11 -2.41 5.15 0.46
C ALA A 11 -1.80 5.95 1.63
N GLN A 12 -1.06 7.01 1.33
CA GLN A 12 -0.48 7.88 2.36
C GLN A 12 -1.57 8.60 3.18
N GLN A 13 -2.61 9.11 2.53
CA GLN A 13 -3.75 9.73 3.22
C GLN A 13 -4.45 8.75 4.17
N LEU A 14 -4.59 7.49 3.77
CA LEU A 14 -5.13 6.43 4.63
C LEU A 14 -4.22 6.12 5.81
N ALA A 15 -2.90 6.11 5.60
CA ALA A 15 -1.93 5.92 6.67
C ALA A 15 -1.97 7.05 7.71
N ASP A 16 -2.12 8.30 7.25
CA ASP A 16 -2.18 9.48 8.11
C ASP A 16 -3.50 9.54 8.91
N ALA A 17 -4.58 8.99 8.35
CA ALA A 17 -5.88 8.88 9.03
C ALA A 17 -5.96 7.70 10.02
N ALA A 18 -5.09 6.70 9.88
CA ALA A 18 -5.12 5.49 10.71
C ALA A 18 -4.42 5.70 12.08
N PRO A 19 -4.89 5.03 13.15
CA PRO A 19 -4.28 5.13 14.47
C PRO A 19 -2.78 4.75 14.46
N THR A 20 -1.96 5.51 15.18
CA THR A 20 -0.54 5.21 15.35
C THR A 20 -0.35 3.81 15.95
N GLY A 21 0.49 2.99 15.34
CA GLY A 21 0.76 1.62 15.78
C GLY A 21 -0.28 0.58 15.34
N SER A 22 -1.30 0.96 14.57
CA SER A 22 -2.23 0.01 13.96
C SER A 22 -1.61 -0.73 12.77
N ILE A 23 -2.09 -1.94 12.52
CA ILE A 23 -1.74 -2.74 11.32
C ILE A 23 -2.17 -1.98 10.06
N ASP A 24 -3.33 -1.33 10.07
CA ASP A 24 -3.84 -0.55 8.94
C ASP A 24 -2.89 0.58 8.56
N ARG A 25 -2.35 1.30 9.55
CA ARG A 25 -1.36 2.35 9.31
C ARG A 25 -0.07 1.77 8.72
N ALA A 26 0.43 0.68 9.29
CA ALA A 26 1.64 0.02 8.79
C ALA A 26 1.45 -0.45 7.34
N ALA A 27 0.33 -1.11 7.04
CA ALA A 27 -0.04 -1.55 5.71
C ALA A 27 -0.15 -0.39 4.73
N ALA A 28 -0.88 0.66 5.08
CA ALA A 28 -1.06 1.84 4.23
C ALA A 28 0.26 2.57 3.95
N SER A 29 1.13 2.74 4.95
CA SER A 29 2.48 3.29 4.73
C SER A 29 3.33 2.40 3.83
N SER A 30 3.31 1.07 4.02
CA SER A 30 4.04 0.14 3.16
C SER A 30 3.55 0.19 1.71
N VAL A 31 2.24 0.27 1.48
CA VAL A 31 1.64 0.43 0.15
C VAL A 31 2.08 1.75 -0.48
N ALA A 32 2.00 2.86 0.26
CA ALA A 32 2.40 4.18 -0.23
C ALA A 32 3.87 4.21 -0.67
N ILE A 33 4.79 3.71 0.17
CA ILE A 33 6.22 3.65 -0.15
C ILE A 33 6.47 2.75 -1.36
N THR A 34 5.82 1.59 -1.41
CA THR A 34 6.01 0.62 -2.50
C THR A 34 5.55 1.20 -3.83
N LEU A 35 4.37 1.80 -3.88
CA LEU A 35 3.86 2.46 -5.09
C LEU A 35 4.73 3.64 -5.50
N ALA A 36 5.21 4.45 -4.55
CA ALA A 36 6.08 5.59 -4.87
C ALA A 36 7.46 5.20 -5.43
N THR A 37 7.94 3.99 -5.11
CA THR A 37 9.27 3.50 -5.50
C THR A 37 9.26 2.54 -6.69
N THR A 38 8.09 2.11 -7.13
CA THR A 38 7.92 1.18 -8.26
C THR A 38 7.24 1.86 -9.44
N ARG A 39 7.66 1.48 -10.65
CA ARG A 39 7.13 2.06 -11.90
C ARG A 39 5.89 1.33 -12.43
N ASP A 40 5.71 0.07 -12.05
CA ASP A 40 4.61 -0.80 -12.49
C ASP A 40 3.85 -1.33 -11.27
N ILE A 41 2.53 -1.42 -11.39
CA ILE A 41 1.61 -1.99 -10.41
C ILE A 41 1.91 -3.48 -10.14
N THR A 42 2.37 -4.21 -11.16
CA THR A 42 2.76 -5.62 -11.04
C THR A 42 3.99 -5.78 -10.14
N ASP A 43 4.96 -4.89 -10.28
CA ASP A 43 6.16 -4.89 -9.44
C ASP A 43 5.83 -4.45 -8.02
N ALA A 44 4.97 -3.44 -7.86
CA ALA A 44 4.46 -3.04 -6.56
C ALA A 44 3.83 -4.22 -5.79
N ARG A 45 2.95 -4.99 -6.45
CA ARG A 45 2.31 -6.15 -5.83
C ARG A 45 3.31 -7.21 -5.38
N LYS A 46 4.31 -7.52 -6.21
CA LYS A 46 5.37 -8.48 -5.83
C LYS A 46 6.17 -8.01 -4.62
N THR A 47 6.48 -6.72 -4.54
CA THR A 47 7.17 -6.15 -3.39
C THR A 47 6.32 -6.25 -2.12
N LEU A 48 5.01 -6.00 -2.20
CA LEU A 48 4.10 -6.14 -1.07
C LEU A 48 3.95 -7.58 -0.59
N ASP A 49 3.98 -8.56 -1.50
CA ASP A 49 3.89 -9.99 -1.15
C ASP A 49 5.11 -10.48 -0.33
N GLY A 50 6.24 -9.77 -0.42
CA GLY A 50 7.44 -10.00 0.38
C GLY A 50 7.38 -9.39 1.79
N LEU A 51 6.34 -8.65 2.16
CA LEU A 51 6.27 -7.97 3.46
C LEU A 51 6.16 -8.95 4.64
N THR A 52 6.77 -8.54 5.75
CA THR A 52 6.62 -9.16 7.07
C THR A 52 6.34 -8.07 8.09
N PRO A 53 5.50 -8.30 9.11
CA PRO A 53 4.78 -9.54 9.45
C PRO A 53 3.67 -9.91 8.46
N ALA A 54 3.23 -11.17 8.49
CA ALA A 54 2.20 -11.68 7.57
C ALA A 54 0.87 -10.91 7.64
N GLU A 55 0.50 -10.43 8.83
CA GLU A 55 -0.71 -9.63 9.05
C GLU A 55 -0.65 -8.28 8.30
N VAL A 56 0.51 -7.61 8.34
CA VAL A 56 0.74 -6.37 7.60
C VAL A 56 0.75 -6.62 6.09
N ARG A 57 1.34 -7.73 5.65
CA ARG A 57 1.31 -8.14 4.24
C ARG A 57 -0.13 -8.31 3.74
N THR A 58 -0.95 -9.09 4.45
CA THR A 58 -2.34 -9.33 4.03
C THR A 58 -3.10 -8.01 3.95
N ALA A 59 -3.01 -7.17 4.98
CA ALA A 59 -3.66 -5.87 4.99
C ALA A 59 -3.15 -4.94 3.87
N ALA A 60 -1.85 -4.98 3.55
CA ALA A 60 -1.25 -4.20 2.48
C ALA A 60 -1.73 -4.65 1.09
N LEU A 61 -1.78 -5.96 0.85
CA LEU A 61 -2.28 -6.51 -0.42
C LEU A 61 -3.78 -6.21 -0.61
N ASP A 62 -4.60 -6.36 0.44
CA ASP A 62 -6.02 -6.04 0.42
C ASP A 62 -6.26 -4.54 0.16
N LEU A 63 -5.46 -3.67 0.77
CA LEU A 63 -5.52 -2.23 0.49
C LEU A 63 -5.10 -1.91 -0.94
N PHE A 64 -4.00 -2.50 -1.39
CA PHE A 64 -3.50 -2.32 -2.75
C PHE A 64 -4.53 -2.74 -3.81
N ASP A 65 -5.19 -3.88 -3.62
CA ASP A 65 -6.23 -4.36 -4.53
C ASP A 65 -7.43 -3.42 -4.58
N ARG A 66 -7.84 -2.86 -3.43
CA ARG A 66 -8.90 -1.84 -3.39
C ARG A 66 -8.51 -0.57 -4.12
N LEU A 67 -7.29 -0.08 -3.93
CA LEU A 67 -6.83 1.17 -4.55
C LEU A 67 -6.62 1.02 -6.07
N SER A 68 -6.13 -0.14 -6.52
CA SER A 68 -5.85 -0.40 -7.93
C SER A 68 -7.09 -0.73 -8.78
N ALA A 69 -8.19 -1.13 -8.14
CA ALA A 69 -9.47 -1.40 -8.80
C ALA A 69 -10.32 -0.13 -9.07
N ASP A 70 -9.91 1.02 -8.52
CA ASP A 70 -10.69 2.28 -8.45
C ASP A 70 -10.13 3.39 -9.35
#